data_AF-P49771-F1
#
_entry.id   AF-P49771-F1
#
_cell.length_a   1.000
_cell.length_b   1.000
_cell.length_c   1.000
_cell.angle_alpha   90.00
_cell.angle_beta   90.00
_cell.angle_gamma   90.00
#
_symmetry.space_group_name_H-M   'P 1'
#
loop_
_entity.id
_entity.type
_entity.pdbx_description
1 polymer ?
#
loop_
_entity_poly.entity_id
_entity_poly.type
_entity_poly.pdbx_seq_one_letter_code
_entity_poly.pdbx_strand_id
1 'polypeptide(L)'
;MTVLAPAWSPTTYLLLLLLLSSGLSGTQDCSFQHSPISSDFAVKIRELSDYLLQDYPVTVASNLQDEELCGGLWRLVLAQRWMERLKTVAGSKMQGLLERVNTEIHFVTKCAFQPPPSCLRFVQTNISRLLQETSEQLVALKPWITRQNFSRCLELQCQPDSSTLPPPWSPRPLEATAPTAPQPPLLLLLLLPVGLLLLAAAWCLHWQRTRRRTPRPGEQVPPVPSPQDLLLVEH
;
A
#
# COMPACT_ATOMS: atom_id res chain seq x y z
N MET A 1 43.94 19.67 -17.47
CA MET A 1 43.36 18.33 -17.25
C MET A 1 42.22 18.49 -16.25
N THR A 2 40.97 18.49 -16.71
CA THR A 2 39.79 18.57 -15.85
C THR A 2 38.99 17.30 -16.07
N VAL A 3 39.04 16.41 -15.09
CA VAL A 3 38.29 15.15 -15.09
C VAL A 3 36.94 15.46 -14.48
N LEU A 4 35.91 15.51 -15.31
CA LEU A 4 34.52 15.55 -14.85
C LEU A 4 34.17 14.15 -14.33
N ALA A 5 34.10 14.01 -13.01
CA ALA A 5 33.56 12.82 -12.37
C ALA A 5 32.05 12.73 -12.69
N PRO A 6 31.51 11.53 -12.99
CA PRO A 6 30.08 11.35 -13.14
C PRO A 6 29.42 11.66 -11.79
N ALA A 7 28.59 12.70 -11.76
CA ALA A 7 27.78 13.04 -10.60
C ALA A 7 26.73 11.93 -10.41
N TRP A 8 26.99 11.00 -9.50
CA TRP A 8 25.98 10.07 -9.02
C TRP A 8 25.04 10.89 -8.14
N SER A 9 23.82 11.13 -8.60
CA SER A 9 22.89 11.96 -7.85
C SER A 9 22.44 11.19 -6.59
N PRO A 10 22.50 11.80 -5.39
CA PRO A 10 22.01 11.16 -4.16
C PRO A 10 20.52 10.78 -4.23
N THR A 11 19.78 11.34 -5.20
CA THR A 11 18.37 11.01 -5.47
C THR A 11 18.13 9.58 -5.93
N THR A 12 19.09 8.92 -6.61
CA THR A 12 18.88 7.54 -7.09
C THR A 12 18.89 6.53 -5.95
N TYR A 13 19.77 6.71 -4.97
CA TYR A 13 19.81 5.87 -3.76
C TYR A 13 18.56 6.06 -2.91
N LEU A 14 18.05 7.30 -2.79
CA LEU A 14 16.79 7.60 -2.11
C LEU A 14 15.60 6.88 -2.74
N LEU A 15 15.49 6.88 -4.07
CA LEU A 15 14.44 6.15 -4.79
C LEU A 15 14.53 4.64 -4.55
N LEU A 16 15.74 4.07 -4.55
CA LEU A 16 15.95 2.66 -4.26
C LEU A 16 15.56 2.31 -2.81
N LEU A 17 15.92 3.16 -1.85
CA LEU A 17 15.53 3.02 -0.44
C LEU A 17 14.01 3.10 -0.24
N LEU A 18 13.33 4.02 -0.94
CA LEU A 18 11.87 4.15 -0.92
C LEU A 18 11.17 2.90 -1.49
N LEU A 19 11.72 2.32 -2.57
CA LEU A 19 11.20 1.09 -3.15
C LEU A 19 11.41 -0.12 -2.22
N LEU A 20 12.57 -0.22 -1.56
CA LEU A 20 12.83 -1.31 -0.59
C LEU A 20 11.96 -1.19 0.66
N SER A 21 11.70 0.03 1.14
CA SER A 21 10.85 0.24 2.33
C SER A 21 9.38 -0.05 2.04
N SER A 22 8.94 0.08 0.78
CA SER A 22 7.57 -0.27 0.36
C SER A 22 7.29 -1.79 0.38
N GLY A 23 8.33 -2.63 0.32
CA GLY A 23 8.22 -4.09 0.33
C GLY A 23 8.33 -4.74 1.72
N LEU A 24 8.70 -3.97 2.75
CA LEU A 24 8.77 -4.44 4.14
C LEU A 24 7.44 -4.20 4.88
N SER A 25 6.33 -4.66 4.31
CA SER A 25 5.16 -4.99 5.12
C SER A 25 5.50 -6.24 5.92
N GLY A 26 6.29 -6.07 6.99
CA GLY A 26 6.37 -7.04 8.06
C GLY A 26 4.94 -7.42 8.46
N THR A 27 4.70 -8.71 8.66
CA THR A 27 3.41 -9.26 9.09
C THR A 27 2.79 -8.33 10.12
N GLN A 28 1.74 -7.61 9.71
CA GLN A 28 1.17 -6.56 10.54
C GLN A 28 0.46 -7.25 11.69
N ASP A 29 1.04 -7.13 12.88
CA ASP A 29 0.49 -7.75 14.07
C ASP A 29 -0.60 -6.86 14.68
N CYS A 30 -1.73 -7.46 15.08
CA CYS A 30 -2.80 -6.77 15.78
C CYS A 30 -3.11 -7.49 17.10
N SER A 31 -2.53 -7.00 18.19
CA SER A 31 -2.81 -7.48 19.55
C SER A 31 -2.68 -6.34 20.55
N PHE A 32 -3.35 -6.45 21.70
CA PHE A 32 -3.39 -5.40 22.72
C PHE A 32 -2.88 -5.94 24.06
N GLN A 33 -1.69 -5.50 24.50
CA GLN A 33 -1.14 -5.93 25.80
C GLN A 33 -1.96 -5.41 26.99
N HIS A 34 -2.52 -4.21 26.86
CA HIS A 34 -3.36 -3.56 27.87
C HIS A 34 -4.76 -3.37 27.31
N SER A 35 -5.78 -3.45 28.16
CA SER A 35 -7.18 -3.29 27.74
C SER A 35 -7.41 -1.88 27.19
N PRO A 36 -7.70 -1.73 25.88
CA PRO A 36 -8.01 -0.42 25.32
C PRO A 36 -9.47 -0.01 25.59
N ILE A 37 -10.31 -0.95 26.01
CA ILE A 37 -11.73 -0.74 26.28
C ILE A 37 -11.91 -0.30 27.74
N SER A 38 -12.39 0.93 27.93
CA SER A 38 -12.64 1.52 29.25
C SER A 38 -13.75 0.79 30.02
N SER A 39 -13.99 1.16 31.28
CA SER A 39 -15.19 0.74 32.02
C SER A 39 -16.39 1.67 31.85
N ASP A 40 -16.19 2.87 31.29
CA ASP A 40 -17.19 3.95 31.24
C ASP A 40 -17.74 4.23 29.82
N PHE A 41 -17.36 3.42 28.82
CA PHE A 41 -17.83 3.58 27.43
C PHE A 41 -19.35 3.67 27.30
N ALA A 42 -20.11 2.87 28.07
CA ALA A 42 -21.56 2.86 28.02
C ALA A 42 -22.18 4.19 28.49
N VAL A 43 -21.52 4.88 29.42
CA VAL A 43 -21.94 6.23 29.88
C VAL A 43 -21.73 7.23 28.76
N LYS A 44 -20.57 7.21 28.10
CA LYS A 44 -20.25 8.10 26.97
C LYS A 44 -21.20 7.89 25.79
N ILE A 45 -21.54 6.64 25.47
CA ILE A 45 -22.52 6.30 24.41
C ILE A 45 -23.92 6.80 24.78
N ARG A 46 -24.36 6.61 26.04
CA ARG A 46 -25.66 7.12 26.50
C ARG A 46 -25.72 8.64 26.45
N GLU A 47 -24.69 9.33 26.94
CA GLU A 47 -24.61 10.78 26.89
C GLU A 47 -24.64 11.33 25.45
N LEU A 48 -24.04 10.63 24.48
CA LEU A 48 -24.19 11.00 23.07
C LEU A 48 -25.64 10.79 22.60
N SER A 49 -26.22 9.62 22.91
CA SER A 49 -27.58 9.26 22.52
C SER A 49 -28.62 10.27 23.02
N ASP A 50 -28.46 10.82 24.23
CA ASP A 50 -29.39 11.79 24.82
C ASP A 50 -29.53 13.09 24.00
N TYR A 51 -28.56 13.41 23.14
CA TYR A 51 -28.55 14.61 22.29
C TYR A 51 -28.75 14.31 20.79
N LEU A 52 -28.92 13.04 20.40
CA LEU A 52 -29.04 12.65 19.00
C LEU A 52 -30.50 12.53 18.53
N LEU A 53 -30.71 12.85 17.25
CA LEU A 53 -31.88 12.37 16.51
C LEU A 53 -31.71 10.87 16.28
N GLN A 54 -32.53 10.07 16.96
CA GLN A 54 -32.34 8.62 17.07
C GLN A 54 -32.39 7.88 15.73
N ASP A 55 -33.07 8.46 14.75
CA ASP A 55 -33.30 7.97 13.40
C ASP A 55 -32.34 8.58 12.35
N TYR A 56 -31.31 9.33 12.78
CA TYR A 56 -30.31 9.86 11.86
C TYR A 56 -29.71 8.72 11.01
N PRO A 57 -29.70 8.86 9.67
CA PRO A 57 -29.35 7.77 8.78
C PRO A 57 -27.83 7.51 8.79
N VAL A 58 -27.45 6.29 9.14
CA VAL A 58 -26.08 5.76 9.05
C VAL A 58 -26.10 4.44 8.28
N THR A 59 -24.95 3.80 8.08
CA THR A 59 -24.89 2.50 7.40
C THR A 59 -24.15 1.45 8.21
N VAL A 60 -24.61 0.21 8.13
CA VAL A 60 -23.94 -0.98 8.67
C VAL A 60 -23.67 -1.98 7.55
N ALA A 61 -22.65 -2.82 7.71
CA ALA A 61 -22.36 -3.87 6.73
C ALA A 61 -23.35 -5.04 6.90
N SER A 62 -24.11 -5.36 5.84
CA SER A 62 -25.17 -6.37 5.89
C SER A 62 -24.69 -7.79 5.63
N ASN A 63 -23.58 -7.95 4.90
CA ASN A 63 -23.01 -9.23 4.52
C ASN A 63 -21.60 -9.43 5.08
N LEU A 64 -21.30 -8.79 6.22
CA LEU A 64 -20.04 -9.02 6.91
C LEU A 64 -20.01 -10.48 7.40
N GLN A 65 -18.92 -11.20 7.15
CA GLN A 65 -18.80 -12.60 7.54
C GLN A 65 -19.03 -12.75 9.05
N ASP A 66 -19.83 -13.74 9.42
CA ASP A 66 -20.08 -14.06 10.81
C ASP A 66 -18.90 -14.89 11.36
N GLU A 67 -17.94 -14.20 11.97
CA GLU A 67 -16.78 -14.80 12.63
C GLU A 67 -16.73 -14.37 14.10
N GLU A 68 -16.62 -15.33 15.01
CA GLU A 68 -16.61 -15.07 16.46
C GLU A 68 -15.46 -14.15 16.90
N LEU A 69 -14.27 -14.29 16.30
CA LEU A 69 -13.10 -13.48 16.69
C LEU A 69 -13.14 -12.07 16.09
N CYS A 70 -13.39 -11.97 14.79
CA CYS A 70 -13.20 -10.74 14.03
C CYS A 70 -14.49 -9.93 13.87
N GLY A 71 -15.66 -10.58 13.93
CA GLY A 71 -16.94 -9.97 13.59
C GLY A 71 -17.29 -8.75 14.43
N GLY A 72 -17.00 -8.78 15.74
CA GLY A 72 -17.19 -7.63 16.61
C GLY A 72 -16.20 -6.50 16.30
N LEU A 73 -14.94 -6.86 16.10
CA LEU A 73 -13.86 -5.91 15.82
C LEU A 73 -14.07 -5.19 14.48
N TRP A 74 -14.47 -5.90 13.43
CA TRP A 74 -14.81 -5.32 12.13
C TRP A 74 -15.97 -4.33 12.23
N ARG A 75 -17.03 -4.65 12.98
CA ARG A 75 -18.15 -3.72 13.22
C ARG A 75 -17.68 -2.46 13.95
N LEU A 76 -16.77 -2.58 14.93
CA LEU A 76 -16.17 -1.42 15.60
C LEU A 76 -15.31 -0.56 14.66
N VAL A 77 -14.54 -1.15 13.74
CA VAL A 77 -13.79 -0.41 12.71
C VAL A 77 -14.72 0.42 11.83
N LEU A 78 -15.86 -0.17 11.41
CA LEU A 78 -16.85 0.55 10.60
C LEU A 78 -17.55 1.65 11.41
N ALA A 79 -17.89 1.39 12.67
CA ALA A 79 -18.47 2.37 13.58
C ALA A 79 -17.51 3.54 13.86
N GLN A 80 -16.22 3.27 14.02
CA GLN A 80 -15.19 4.29 14.23
C GLN A 80 -15.11 5.26 13.04
N ARG A 81 -15.15 4.73 11.81
CA ARG A 81 -15.21 5.56 10.60
C ARG A 81 -16.47 6.41 10.54
N TRP A 82 -17.60 5.89 11.04
CA TRP A 82 -18.83 6.67 11.18
C TRP A 82 -18.68 7.79 12.20
N MET A 83 -18.06 7.56 13.35
CA MET A 83 -17.80 8.62 14.33
C MET A 83 -16.98 9.77 13.70
N GLU A 84 -15.94 9.44 12.93
CA GLU A 84 -15.14 10.46 12.22
C GLU A 84 -15.96 11.21 11.17
N ARG A 85 -16.78 10.51 10.37
CA ARG A 85 -17.66 11.16 9.38
C ARG A 85 -18.66 12.09 10.04
N LEU A 86 -19.32 11.65 11.11
CA LEU A 86 -20.31 12.44 11.84
C LEU A 86 -19.69 13.70 12.45
N LYS A 87 -18.45 13.61 12.96
CA LYS A 87 -17.73 14.78 13.48
C LYS A 87 -17.58 15.90 12.45
N THR A 88 -17.46 15.57 11.16
CA THR A 88 -17.29 16.59 10.09
C THR A 88 -18.54 17.42 9.82
N VAL A 89 -19.72 16.92 10.20
CA VAL A 89 -21.02 17.56 9.96
C VAL A 89 -21.72 18.01 11.26
N ALA A 90 -21.09 17.77 12.41
CA ALA A 90 -21.65 18.07 13.72
C ALA A 90 -21.39 19.52 14.15
N GLY A 91 -22.35 20.12 14.87
CA GLY A 91 -22.11 21.38 15.60
C GLY A 91 -21.08 21.19 16.73
N SER A 92 -20.46 22.27 17.20
CA SER A 92 -19.33 22.23 18.15
C SER A 92 -19.56 21.39 19.41
N LYS A 93 -20.74 21.50 20.05
CA LYS A 93 -21.10 20.67 21.22
C LYS A 93 -21.25 19.20 20.87
N MET A 94 -21.92 18.89 19.75
CA MET A 94 -22.14 17.52 19.28
C MET A 94 -20.81 16.86 18.85
N GLN A 95 -19.91 17.62 18.24
CA GLN A 95 -18.56 17.16 17.91
C GLN A 95 -17.81 16.67 19.16
N GLY A 96 -17.95 17.38 20.29
CA GLY A 96 -17.39 16.94 21.58
C GLY A 96 -18.00 15.64 22.09
N LEU A 97 -19.32 15.45 21.96
CA LEU A 97 -19.99 14.19 22.32
C LEU A 97 -19.50 13.02 21.45
N LEU A 98 -19.44 13.23 20.13
CA LEU A 98 -18.96 12.26 19.16
C LEU A 98 -17.49 11.89 19.39
N GLU A 99 -16.63 12.86 19.72
CA GLU A 99 -15.20 12.62 19.97
C GLU A 99 -14.97 11.76 21.22
N ARG A 100 -15.76 11.96 22.27
CA ARG A 100 -15.68 11.12 23.47
C ARG A 100 -16.07 9.67 23.17
N VAL A 101 -17.10 9.43 22.36
CA VAL A 101 -17.47 8.08 21.92
C VAL A 101 -16.44 7.50 20.95
N ASN A 102 -15.93 8.31 20.02
CA ASN A 102 -14.87 7.92 19.10
C ASN A 102 -13.64 7.42 19.86
N THR A 103 -13.24 8.11 20.93
CA THR A 103 -12.11 7.72 21.79
C THR A 103 -12.27 6.31 22.36
N GLU A 104 -13.49 5.87 22.69
CA GLU A 104 -13.76 4.53 23.22
C GLU A 104 -13.50 3.41 22.21
N ILE A 105 -13.64 3.71 20.92
CA ILE A 105 -13.41 2.76 19.83
C ILE A 105 -12.19 3.11 18.98
N HIS A 106 -11.46 4.17 19.33
CA HIS A 106 -10.33 4.66 18.54
C HIS A 106 -9.19 3.65 18.49
N PHE A 107 -9.08 2.75 19.47
CA PHE A 107 -8.03 1.73 19.50
C PHE A 107 -7.99 0.82 18.26
N VAL A 108 -9.09 0.69 17.52
CA VAL A 108 -9.13 -0.07 16.27
C VAL A 108 -8.20 0.52 15.20
N THR A 109 -7.88 1.83 15.28
CA THR A 109 -6.96 2.49 14.35
C THR A 109 -5.49 2.16 14.62
N LYS A 110 -5.17 1.56 15.77
CA LYS A 110 -3.82 1.09 16.10
C LYS A 110 -3.40 -0.11 15.26
N CYS A 111 -4.37 -0.83 14.70
CA CYS A 111 -4.15 -1.93 13.78
C CYS A 111 -4.33 -1.44 12.34
N ALA A 112 -3.48 -1.93 11.43
CA ALA A 112 -3.48 -1.53 10.03
C ALA A 112 -4.56 -2.27 9.22
N PHE A 113 -5.82 -2.03 9.57
CA PHE A 113 -6.96 -2.59 8.85
C PHE A 113 -6.93 -2.19 7.37
N GLN A 114 -7.11 -3.17 6.50
CA GLN A 114 -7.24 -2.94 5.07
C GLN A 114 -8.53 -2.15 4.76
N PRO A 115 -8.58 -1.44 3.63
CA PRO A 115 -9.81 -0.86 3.14
C PRO A 115 -10.91 -1.94 2.99
N PRO A 116 -12.19 -1.61 3.23
CA PRO A 116 -13.29 -2.54 3.08
C PRO A 116 -13.28 -3.17 1.68
N PRO A 117 -13.43 -4.50 1.57
CA PRO A 117 -13.39 -5.17 0.28
C PRO A 117 -14.60 -4.77 -0.58
N SER A 118 -14.47 -4.88 -1.89
CA SER A 118 -15.52 -4.53 -2.85
C SER A 118 -16.81 -5.34 -2.69
N CYS A 119 -16.73 -6.54 -2.10
CA CYS A 119 -17.89 -7.37 -1.81
C CYS A 119 -18.76 -6.83 -0.66
N LEU A 120 -18.24 -5.92 0.17
CA LEU A 120 -18.93 -5.48 1.38
C LEU A 120 -20.12 -4.58 1.00
N ARG A 121 -21.32 -5.01 1.38
CA ARG A 121 -22.58 -4.31 1.13
C ARG A 121 -22.99 -3.55 2.38
N PHE A 122 -23.40 -2.30 2.18
CA PHE A 122 -23.86 -1.43 3.24
C PHE A 122 -25.37 -1.22 3.10
N VAL A 123 -26.07 -1.27 4.23
CA VAL A 123 -27.50 -0.97 4.32
C VAL A 123 -27.70 0.20 5.27
N GLN A 124 -28.69 1.03 4.99
CA GLN A 124 -29.04 2.15 5.85
C GLN A 124 -29.71 1.64 7.13
N THR A 125 -29.34 2.23 8.26
CA THR A 125 -29.94 1.98 9.57
C THR A 125 -29.93 3.28 10.39
N ASN A 126 -30.58 3.24 11.54
CA ASN A 126 -30.65 4.38 12.47
C ASN A 126 -29.36 4.49 13.30
N ILE A 127 -28.93 5.71 13.63
CA ILE A 127 -27.75 5.93 14.49
C ILE A 127 -27.91 5.27 15.86
N SER A 128 -29.13 5.24 16.40
CA SER A 128 -29.47 4.53 17.64
C SER A 128 -29.05 3.05 17.58
N ARG A 129 -29.30 2.39 16.45
CA ARG A 129 -28.91 1.00 16.21
C ARG A 129 -27.40 0.84 16.13
N LEU A 130 -26.71 1.73 15.42
CA LEU A 130 -25.24 1.73 15.34
C LEU A 130 -24.60 1.89 16.74
N LEU A 131 -25.11 2.80 17.56
CA LEU A 131 -24.61 3.04 18.92
C LEU A 131 -24.89 1.86 19.86
N GLN A 132 -26.08 1.28 19.77
CA GLN A 132 -26.43 0.07 20.52
C GLN A 132 -25.49 -1.08 20.15
N GLU A 133 -25.33 -1.39 18.86
CA GLU A 133 -24.44 -2.46 18.40
C GLU A 133 -22.98 -2.19 18.80
N THR A 134 -22.52 -0.93 18.73
CA THR A 134 -21.17 -0.55 19.20
C THR A 134 -20.98 -0.87 20.68
N SER A 135 -21.96 -0.54 21.52
CA SER A 135 -21.92 -0.86 22.96
C SER A 135 -21.91 -2.38 23.19
N GLU A 136 -22.75 -3.13 22.48
CA GLU A 136 -22.82 -4.59 22.57
C GLU A 136 -21.48 -5.24 22.17
N GLN A 137 -20.85 -4.77 21.09
CA GLN A 137 -19.55 -5.28 20.64
C GLN A 137 -18.43 -4.96 21.63
N LEU A 138 -18.43 -3.77 22.25
CA LEU A 138 -17.46 -3.43 23.30
C LEU A 138 -17.61 -4.33 24.52
N VAL A 139 -18.85 -4.62 24.95
CA VAL A 139 -19.12 -5.56 26.06
C VAL A 139 -18.60 -6.95 25.73
N ALA A 140 -18.91 -7.47 24.55
CA ALA A 140 -18.49 -8.80 24.12
C ALA A 140 -16.96 -8.92 23.98
N LEU A 141 -16.31 -7.88 23.47
CA LEU A 141 -14.87 -7.88 23.18
C LEU A 141 -14.01 -7.61 24.42
N LYS A 142 -14.54 -6.90 25.43
CA LYS A 142 -13.82 -6.51 26.67
C LYS A 142 -13.03 -7.64 27.34
N PRO A 143 -13.57 -8.86 27.58
CA PRO A 143 -12.81 -9.94 28.22
C PRO A 143 -11.74 -10.58 27.33
N TRP A 144 -11.83 -10.41 26.00
CA TRP A 144 -10.98 -11.11 25.03
C TRP A 144 -9.92 -10.23 24.37
N ILE A 145 -10.11 -8.91 24.38
CA ILE A 145 -9.29 -7.94 23.63
C ILE A 145 -7.78 -8.03 23.95
N THR A 146 -7.41 -8.45 25.15
CA THR A 146 -6.00 -8.62 25.55
C THR A 146 -5.49 -10.06 25.49
N ARG A 147 -6.37 -11.03 25.22
CA ARG A 147 -6.05 -12.47 25.27
C ARG A 147 -5.92 -13.09 23.88
N GLN A 148 -6.39 -12.40 22.85
CA GLN A 148 -6.47 -12.90 21.49
C GLN A 148 -5.50 -12.16 20.56
N ASN A 149 -5.12 -12.83 19.48
CA ASN A 149 -4.39 -12.23 18.37
C ASN A 149 -5.37 -11.95 17.22
N PHE A 150 -5.52 -10.68 16.85
CA PHE A 150 -6.41 -10.18 15.81
C PHE A 150 -5.70 -9.90 14.48
N SER A 151 -4.45 -10.35 14.28
CA SER A 151 -3.72 -10.14 13.00
C SER A 151 -4.51 -10.68 11.79
N ARG A 152 -5.26 -11.78 11.96
CA ARG A 152 -6.13 -12.33 10.91
C ARG A 152 -7.37 -11.48 10.60
N CYS A 153 -7.72 -10.55 11.49
CA CYS A 153 -8.87 -9.68 11.33
C CYS A 153 -8.55 -8.40 10.54
N LEU A 154 -7.30 -8.18 10.13
CA LEU A 154 -6.93 -6.96 9.40
C LEU A 154 -7.64 -6.82 8.05
N GLU A 155 -8.07 -7.94 7.46
CA GLU A 155 -8.89 -7.97 6.26
C GLU A 155 -10.34 -8.30 6.62
N LEU A 156 -11.26 -7.38 6.30
CA LEU A 156 -12.69 -7.61 6.46
C LEU A 156 -13.14 -8.65 5.44
N GLN A 157 -13.95 -9.62 5.87
CA GLN A 157 -14.46 -10.66 4.99
C GLN A 157 -15.98 -10.54 4.81
N CYS A 158 -16.45 -10.94 3.64
CA CYS A 158 -17.87 -10.99 3.30
C CYS A 158 -18.38 -12.41 3.45
N GLN A 159 -19.64 -12.56 3.87
CA GLN A 159 -20.33 -13.84 3.80
C GLN A 159 -20.45 -14.26 2.33
N PRO A 160 -20.14 -15.52 1.99
CA PRO A 160 -20.34 -16.01 0.63
C PRO A 160 -21.83 -15.90 0.26
N ASP A 161 -22.12 -15.41 -0.94
CA ASP A 161 -23.50 -15.32 -1.41
C ASP A 161 -24.11 -16.73 -1.42
N SER A 162 -25.13 -16.96 -0.59
CA SER A 162 -25.87 -18.23 -0.51
C SER A 162 -26.67 -18.56 -1.79
N SER A 163 -26.36 -17.94 -2.92
CA SER A 163 -27.12 -17.95 -4.17
C SER A 163 -26.29 -18.40 -5.37
N THR A 164 -25.38 -19.36 -5.20
CA THR A 164 -24.78 -20.09 -6.32
C THR A 164 -24.84 -21.60 -6.06
N LEU A 165 -26.05 -22.14 -6.11
CA LEU A 165 -26.20 -23.49 -6.67
C LEU A 165 -25.57 -23.43 -8.07
N PRO A 166 -24.51 -24.21 -8.36
CA PRO A 166 -23.98 -24.27 -9.72
C PRO A 166 -25.14 -24.69 -10.63
N PRO A 167 -25.33 -24.05 -11.80
CA PRO A 167 -26.35 -24.50 -12.73
C PRO A 167 -26.04 -25.97 -13.07
N PRO A 168 -27.05 -26.85 -13.16
CA PRO A 168 -26.82 -28.24 -13.53
C PRO A 168 -26.12 -28.27 -14.89
N TRP A 169 -24.92 -28.86 -14.92
CA TRP A 169 -24.13 -29.08 -16.13
C TRP A 169 -25.01 -29.68 -17.22
N SER A 170 -25.38 -28.86 -18.20
CA SER A 170 -25.98 -29.31 -19.44
C SER A 170 -24.84 -29.50 -20.45
N PRO A 171 -24.64 -30.71 -21.00
CA PRO A 171 -23.55 -30.98 -21.93
C PRO A 171 -24.01 -30.69 -23.37
N ARG A 172 -23.48 -29.65 -24.02
CA ARG A 172 -23.53 -29.49 -25.49
C ARG A 172 -22.75 -28.27 -26.02
N PRO A 173 -22.32 -28.28 -27.29
CA PRO A 173 -21.23 -29.07 -27.86
C PRO A 173 -20.10 -28.15 -28.38
N LEU A 174 -18.97 -28.77 -28.73
CA LEU A 174 -17.79 -28.19 -29.38
C LEU A 174 -18.12 -27.32 -30.61
N GLU A 175 -17.27 -26.30 -30.84
CA GLU A 175 -17.24 -25.28 -31.93
C GLU A 175 -17.57 -23.88 -31.37
N ALA A 176 -16.74 -22.84 -31.43
CA ALA A 176 -15.59 -22.58 -32.27
C ALA A 176 -14.59 -21.64 -31.55
N THR A 177 -13.32 -21.88 -31.86
CA THR A 177 -12.09 -21.16 -31.54
C THR A 177 -12.18 -19.63 -31.59
N ALA A 178 -11.77 -18.96 -30.51
CA ALA A 178 -11.22 -17.59 -30.53
C ALA A 178 -10.38 -17.35 -29.25
N PRO A 179 -9.31 -16.54 -29.32
CA PRO A 179 -8.00 -16.92 -28.82
C PRO A 179 -7.75 -16.54 -27.35
N THR A 180 -6.98 -17.39 -26.67
CA THR A 180 -6.29 -17.10 -25.42
C THR A 180 -5.47 -15.81 -25.57
N ALA A 181 -5.90 -14.74 -24.91
CA ALA A 181 -5.12 -13.52 -24.80
C ALA A 181 -3.82 -13.83 -24.03
N PRO A 182 -2.65 -13.57 -24.63
CA PRO A 182 -1.38 -13.83 -23.98
C PRO A 182 -1.21 -12.83 -22.83
N GLN A 183 -0.83 -13.31 -21.66
CA GLN A 183 -0.25 -12.49 -20.60
C GLN A 183 1.21 -12.18 -20.98
N PRO A 184 1.52 -10.96 -21.48
CA PRO A 184 2.78 -10.35 -21.08
C PRO A 184 2.62 -8.84 -20.91
N PRO A 185 2.88 -8.33 -19.69
CA PRO A 185 3.88 -7.26 -19.68
C PRO A 185 4.90 -7.39 -18.53
N LEU A 186 4.81 -8.42 -17.68
CA LEU A 186 5.75 -8.57 -16.56
C LEU A 186 7.18 -8.89 -17.01
N LEU A 187 7.33 -9.74 -18.04
CA LEU A 187 8.65 -10.02 -18.62
C LEU A 187 9.24 -8.79 -19.33
N LEU A 188 8.40 -7.97 -19.99
CA LEU A 188 8.86 -6.74 -20.62
C LEU A 188 9.31 -5.71 -19.58
N LEU A 189 8.60 -5.61 -18.45
CA LEU A 189 9.00 -4.74 -17.34
C LEU A 189 10.34 -5.16 -16.73
N LEU A 190 10.61 -6.47 -16.65
CA LEU A 190 11.85 -7.01 -16.11
C LEU A 190 13.04 -6.84 -17.07
N LEU A 191 12.81 -6.84 -18.38
CA LEU A 191 13.85 -6.70 -19.40
C LEU A 191 14.28 -5.24 -19.63
N LEU A 192 13.42 -4.27 -19.32
CA LEU A 192 13.71 -2.84 -19.49
C LEU A 192 15.00 -2.36 -18.78
N PRO A 193 15.24 -2.65 -17.48
CA PRO A 193 16.46 -2.20 -16.81
C PRO A 193 17.72 -2.88 -17.35
N VAL A 194 17.62 -4.15 -17.77
CA VAL A 194 18.74 -4.89 -18.37
C VAL A 194 19.10 -4.29 -19.73
N GLY A 195 18.11 -3.96 -20.56
CA GLY A 195 18.32 -3.30 -21.85
C GLY A 195 19.01 -1.93 -21.73
N LEU A 196 18.59 -1.12 -20.75
CA LEU A 196 19.22 0.18 -20.48
C LEU A 196 20.67 0.04 -20.01
N LEU A 197 20.96 -0.94 -19.14
CA LEU A 197 22.32 -1.23 -18.67
C LEU A 197 23.25 -1.63 -19.82
N LEU A 198 22.78 -2.46 -20.76
CA LEU A 198 23.55 -2.88 -21.92
C LEU A 198 23.83 -1.71 -22.88
N LEU A 199 22.84 -0.84 -23.12
CA LEU A 199 23.03 0.36 -23.94
C LEU A 199 24.05 1.32 -23.31
N ALA A 200 24.00 1.53 -21.99
CA ALA A 200 24.97 2.35 -21.29
C ALA A 200 26.39 1.78 -21.38
N ALA A 201 26.55 0.45 -21.22
CA ALA A 201 27.83 -0.23 -21.36
C ALA A 201 28.38 -0.12 -22.79
N ALA A 202 27.53 -0.34 -23.80
CA ALA A 202 27.91 -0.20 -25.22
C ALA A 202 28.33 1.23 -25.55
N TRP A 203 27.62 2.23 -25.02
CA TRP A 203 27.99 3.64 -25.19
C TRP A 203 29.35 3.97 -24.55
N CYS A 204 29.59 3.51 -23.32
CA CYS A 204 30.87 3.67 -22.63
C CYS A 204 32.03 3.06 -23.43
N LEU A 205 31.84 1.85 -23.98
CA LEU A 205 32.84 1.17 -24.80
C LEU A 205 33.08 1.89 -26.13
N HIS A 206 32.02 2.36 -26.79
CA HIS A 206 32.14 3.15 -28.02
C HIS A 206 32.94 4.43 -27.75
N TRP A 207 32.65 5.11 -26.65
CA TRP A 207 33.32 6.36 -26.27
C TRP A 207 34.81 6.15 -25.91
N GLN A 208 35.15 5.03 -25.26
CA GLN A 208 36.54 4.64 -25.05
C GLN A 208 37.27 4.34 -26.37
N ARG A 209 36.59 3.69 -27.33
CA ARG A 209 37.19 3.40 -28.64
C ARG A 209 37.42 4.65 -29.47
N THR A 210 36.48 5.61 -29.49
CA THR A 210 36.69 6.88 -30.21
C THR A 210 37.80 7.70 -29.59
N ARG A 211 37.94 7.73 -28.25
CA ARG A 211 39.09 8.37 -27.60
C ARG A 211 40.44 7.72 -27.91
N ARG A 212 40.48 6.41 -28.17
CA ARG A 212 41.73 5.74 -28.59
C ARG A 212 42.07 5.95 -30.06
N ARG A 213 41.13 6.42 -30.90
CA ARG A 213 41.34 6.56 -32.35
C ARG A 213 41.71 7.96 -32.83
N THR A 214 41.74 8.98 -31.98
CA THR A 214 42.28 10.29 -32.39
C THR A 214 43.80 10.18 -32.55
N PRO A 215 44.34 10.35 -33.77
CA PRO A 215 45.78 10.43 -34.00
C PRO A 215 46.32 11.70 -33.33
N ARG A 216 47.46 11.62 -32.64
CA ARG A 216 48.18 12.79 -32.13
C ARG A 216 48.70 13.62 -33.31
N PRO A 217 48.36 14.91 -33.43
CA PRO A 217 49.07 15.84 -34.30
C PRO A 217 49.83 16.85 -33.43
N GLY A 218 51.15 16.93 -33.61
CA GLY A 218 51.95 18.05 -33.09
C GLY A 218 52.84 17.70 -31.91
N GLU A 219 54.01 17.13 -32.21
CA GLU A 219 55.19 17.24 -31.35
C GLU A 219 56.36 17.72 -32.24
N GLN A 220 56.53 19.04 -32.23
CA GLN A 220 57.79 19.80 -32.29
C GLN A 220 58.75 19.59 -33.48
N VAL A 221 58.81 20.63 -34.31
CA VAL A 221 59.90 20.95 -35.24
C VAL A 221 61.05 21.61 -34.44
N PRO A 222 62.30 21.13 -34.52
CA PRO A 222 63.51 21.93 -34.26
C PRO A 222 64.15 22.38 -35.58
N PRO A 223 64.90 23.50 -35.60
CA PRO A 223 65.37 24.12 -36.84
C PRO A 223 66.57 23.41 -37.49
N VAL A 224 66.68 23.62 -38.80
CA VAL A 224 67.66 23.13 -39.79
C VAL A 224 69.13 23.38 -39.38
N PRO A 225 70.07 22.51 -39.80
CA PRO A 225 71.20 23.02 -40.58
C PRO A 225 71.49 22.22 -41.87
N SER A 226 72.08 22.94 -42.81
CA SER A 226 72.42 22.60 -44.20
C SER A 226 73.23 21.31 -44.44
N PRO A 227 73.23 20.80 -45.69
CA PRO A 227 73.71 19.47 -46.05
C PRO A 227 75.23 19.45 -46.30
N GLN A 228 75.94 18.44 -45.77
CA GLN A 228 77.24 18.01 -46.35
C GLN A 228 77.85 16.69 -45.86
N ASP A 229 77.35 15.98 -44.84
CA ASP A 229 77.95 14.71 -44.41
C ASP A 229 76.87 13.60 -44.46
N LEU A 230 76.64 12.75 -45.46
CA LEU A 230 77.43 12.11 -46.51
C LEU A 230 78.75 11.50 -46.03
N LEU A 231 78.70 10.17 -45.96
CA LEU A 231 79.77 9.21 -46.21
C LEU A 231 80.43 8.60 -44.97
N LEU A 232 80.64 7.28 -45.07
CA LEU A 232 81.38 6.39 -44.20
C LEU A 232 80.66 6.05 -42.89
N VAL A 233 80.34 4.80 -42.55
CA VAL A 233 81.04 3.53 -42.80
C VAL A 233 80.02 2.40 -42.81
N GLU A 234 80.06 1.63 -43.89
CA GLU A 234 79.49 0.29 -44.05
C GLU A 234 80.53 -0.74 -43.55
N HIS A 235 80.11 -1.66 -42.68
CA HIS A 235 80.51 -3.08 -42.59
C HIS A 235 79.46 -3.82 -41.76
#